data_AF-A0A7X1LF82-F1
#
_entry.id   AF-A0A7X1LF82-F1
#
_cell.length_a   1.000
_cell.length_b   1.000
_cell.length_c   1.000
_cell.angle_alpha   90.00
_cell.angle_beta   90.00
_cell.angle_gamma   90.00
#
_symmetry.space_group_name_H-M   'P 1'
#
loop_
_entity.id
_entity.type
_entity.pdbx_description
1 polymer ?
#
loop_
_entity_poly.entity_id
_entity_poly.type
_entity_poly.pdbx_seq_one_letter_code
_entity_poly.pdbx_strand_id
1 'polypeptide(L)'
;MAKLSIRLPDKMKQFVDDQAQEGQFANEEAYIQDLITQDQERQREVARVQAIVDEGIASGESDESMQDILHSLKDQRSRSA
;
A
#
# COMPACT_ATOMS: atom_id res chain seq x y z
N MET A 1 6.45 23.90 -7.34
CA MET A 1 6.11 22.66 -8.08
C MET A 1 7.22 22.36 -9.07
N ALA A 2 7.63 21.11 -9.20
CA ALA A 2 8.58 20.67 -10.23
C ALA A 2 7.83 20.39 -11.53
N LYS A 3 8.43 20.70 -12.69
CA LYS A 3 7.83 20.42 -14.00
C LYS A 3 8.47 19.17 -14.59
N LEU A 4 7.66 18.18 -14.90
CA LEU A 4 8.05 16.98 -15.65
C LEU A 4 7.47 17.08 -17.06
N SER A 5 8.28 16.82 -18.09
CA SER A 5 7.82 16.81 -19.49
C SER A 5 7.95 15.40 -20.04
N ILE A 6 6.83 14.84 -20.50
CA ILE A 6 6.73 13.45 -20.98
C ILE A 6 6.21 13.49 -22.42
N ARG A 7 6.77 12.64 -23.29
CA ARG A 7 6.22 12.40 -24.64
C ARG A 7 5.42 11.11 -24.62
N LEU A 8 4.17 11.20 -25.04
CA LEU A 8 3.24 10.08 -25.12
C LEU A 8 2.79 9.89 -26.57
N PRO A 9 2.57 8.65 -27.03
CA PRO A 9 1.86 8.40 -28.28
C PRO A 9 0.45 9.02 -28.24
N ASP A 10 -0.08 9.44 -29.40
CA ASP A 10 -1.37 10.14 -29.49
C ASP A 10 -2.52 9.37 -28.80
N LYS A 11 -2.55 8.05 -28.95
CA LYS A 11 -3.56 7.20 -28.29
C LYS A 11 -3.50 7.26 -26.77
N MET A 12 -2.30 7.34 -26.20
CA MET A 12 -2.13 7.45 -24.75
C MET A 12 -2.48 8.84 -24.26
N LYS A 13 -2.19 9.90 -25.06
CA LYS A 13 -2.67 11.24 -24.74
C LYS A 13 -4.18 11.29 -24.68
N GLN A 14 -4.87 10.77 -25.71
CA GLN A 14 -6.33 10.73 -25.75
C GLN A 14 -6.92 10.02 -24.53
N PHE A 15 -6.37 8.85 -24.18
CA PHE A 15 -6.80 8.14 -22.97
C PHE A 15 -6.65 8.98 -21.69
N VAL A 16 -5.52 9.69 -21.53
CA VAL A 16 -5.30 10.58 -20.38
C VAL A 16 -6.27 11.75 -20.37
N ASP A 17 -6.53 12.36 -21.54
CA ASP A 17 -7.49 13.45 -21.69
C ASP A 17 -8.90 12.99 -21.29
N ASP A 18 -9.33 11.82 -21.75
CA ASP A 18 -10.63 11.23 -21.43
C ASP A 18 -10.77 10.92 -19.93
N GLN A 19 -9.75 10.30 -19.32
CA GLN A 19 -9.73 10.01 -17.89
C GLN A 19 -9.74 11.28 -17.03
N ALA A 20 -9.04 12.33 -17.44
CA ALA A 20 -9.07 13.61 -16.76
C ALA A 20 -10.49 14.22 -16.76
N GLN A 21 -11.20 14.12 -17.90
CA GLN A 21 -12.59 14.60 -18.01
C GLN A 21 -13.57 13.76 -17.19
N GLU A 22 -13.52 12.43 -17.32
CA GLU A 22 -14.39 11.50 -16.60
C GLU A 22 -14.21 11.61 -15.07
N GLY A 23 -12.96 11.73 -14.62
CA GLY A 23 -12.59 11.86 -13.21
C GLY A 23 -12.77 13.27 -12.63
N GLN A 24 -13.28 14.23 -13.40
CA GLN A 24 -13.46 15.64 -12.99
C GLN A 24 -12.15 16.31 -12.54
N PHE A 25 -11.03 15.88 -13.10
CA PHE A 25 -9.74 16.51 -12.87
C PHE A 25 -9.64 17.85 -13.62
N ALA A 26 -8.87 18.79 -13.08
CA ALA A 26 -8.70 20.10 -13.69
C ALA A 26 -7.93 20.05 -15.02
N ASN A 27 -7.04 19.06 -15.19
CA ASN A 27 -6.23 18.83 -16.39
C ASN A 27 -5.58 17.43 -16.35
N GLU A 28 -4.86 17.10 -17.42
CA GLU A 28 -4.08 15.87 -17.56
C GLU A 28 -3.02 15.71 -16.46
N GLU A 29 -2.36 16.81 -16.06
CA GLU A 29 -1.33 16.75 -15.02
C GLU A 29 -1.90 16.39 -13.65
N ALA A 30 -3.10 16.85 -13.32
CA ALA A 30 -3.77 16.52 -12.07
C ALA A 30 -4.11 15.03 -12.01
N TYR A 31 -4.61 14.45 -13.11
CA TYR A 31 -4.85 13.01 -13.21
C TYR A 31 -3.54 12.21 -13.06
N ILE A 32 -2.47 12.62 -13.75
CA ILE A 32 -1.18 11.93 -13.65
C ILE A 32 -0.60 12.03 -12.22
N GLN A 33 -0.73 13.17 -11.54
CA GLN A 33 -0.28 13.33 -10.15
C GLN A 33 -1.06 12.41 -9.19
N ASP A 34 -2.36 12.28 -9.40
CA ASP A 34 -3.19 11.37 -8.62
C ASP A 34 -2.77 9.92 -8.84
N LEU A 35 -2.57 9.50 -10.09
CA LEU A 35 -2.05 8.16 -10.41
C LEU A 35 -0.70 7.87 -9.75
N ILE A 36 0.24 8.84 -9.75
CA ILE A 36 1.53 8.68 -9.09
C ILE A 36 1.35 8.52 -7.57
N THR A 37 0.41 9.26 -6.98
CA THR A 37 0.12 9.18 -5.55
C THR A 37 -0.44 7.81 -5.19
N GLN A 38 -1.42 7.32 -5.94
CA GLN A 38 -1.99 5.98 -5.76
C GLN A 38 -0.93 4.88 -5.94
N ASP A 39 -0.04 5.01 -6.93
CA ASP A 39 1.04 4.06 -7.13
C ASP A 39 2.02 4.04 -5.95
N GLN A 40 2.39 5.22 -5.43
CA GLN A 40 3.24 5.32 -4.25
C GLN A 40 2.59 4.70 -3.01
N GLU A 41 1.29 4.93 -2.81
CA GLU A 41 0.54 4.33 -1.70
C GLU A 41 0.54 2.81 -1.79
N ARG A 42 0.20 2.26 -2.96
CA ARG A 42 0.24 0.81 -3.21
C ARG A 42 1.63 0.23 -2.96
N GLN A 43 2.69 0.89 -3.42
CA GLN A 43 4.07 0.44 -3.16
C GLN A 43 4.41 0.45 -1.66
N ARG A 44 3.98 1.48 -0.92
CA ARG A 44 4.18 1.57 0.54
C ARG A 44 3.43 0.46 1.27
N GLU A 45 2.20 0.15 0.89
CA GLU A 45 1.42 -0.93 1.49
C GLU A 45 2.08 -2.29 1.27
N VAL A 46 2.53 -2.58 0.04
CA VAL A 46 3.27 -3.81 -0.27
C VAL A 46 4.54 -3.89 0.57
N ALA A 47 5.33 -2.81 0.63
CA ALA A 47 6.55 -2.78 1.43
C ALA A 47 6.28 -3.00 2.92
N ARG A 48 5.19 -2.43 3.45
CA ARG A 48 4.78 -2.63 4.85
C ARG A 48 4.42 -4.08 5.13
N VAL A 49 3.62 -4.71 4.28
CA VAL A 49 3.24 -6.12 4.44
C VAL A 49 4.48 -7.01 4.35
N GLN A 50 5.37 -6.76 3.39
CA GLN A 50 6.61 -7.50 3.24
C GLN A 50 7.47 -7.41 4.50
N ALA A 51 7.61 -6.21 5.09
CA ALA A 51 8.38 -6.04 6.31
C ALA A 51 7.83 -6.85 7.50
N ILE A 52 6.49 -6.92 7.66
CA ILE A 52 5.85 -7.73 8.71
C ILE A 52 6.08 -9.22 8.46
N VAL A 53 6.00 -9.66 7.21
CA VAL A 53 6.27 -11.05 6.84
C VAL A 53 7.73 -11.41 7.11
N ASP A 54 8.66 -10.54 6.72
CA ASP A 54 10.09 -10.73 6.94
C ASP A 54 10.42 -10.79 8.45
N GLU A 55 9.78 -9.94 9.27
CA GLU A 55 9.88 -9.99 10.73
C GLU A 55 9.38 -11.32 11.29
N GLY A 56 8.21 -11.80 10.82
CA GLY A 56 7.66 -13.09 11.24
C GLY A 56 8.58 -14.26 10.87
N ILE A 57 9.12 -14.27 9.65
CA ILE A 57 10.09 -15.29 9.22
C ILE A 57 11.36 -15.23 10.07
N ALA A 58 11.87 -14.03 10.34
CA ALA A 58 13.07 -13.84 11.17
C ALA A 58 12.86 -14.21 12.63
N SER A 59 11.62 -14.16 13.15
CA SER A 59 11.29 -14.59 14.51
C SER A 59 11.40 -16.10 14.72
N GLY A 60 11.50 -16.88 13.63
CA GLY A 60 11.58 -18.33 13.67
C GLY A 60 10.21 -18.99 13.87
N GLU A 61 10.20 -20.33 13.83
CA GLU A 61 8.98 -21.11 14.05
C GLU A 61 8.70 -21.24 15.55
N SER A 62 7.43 -21.10 15.94
CA SER A 62 6.99 -21.35 17.32
C SER A 62 6.60 -22.80 17.50
N ASP A 63 7.06 -23.41 18.59
CA ASP A 63 6.63 -24.75 19.03
C ASP A 63 5.27 -24.72 19.75
N GLU A 64 4.70 -23.54 20.02
CA GLU A 64 3.43 -23.40 20.73
C GLU A 64 2.25 -23.81 19.85
N SER A 65 1.38 -24.66 20.39
CA SER A 65 0.09 -24.93 19.75
C SER A 65 -0.86 -23.74 19.90
N MET A 66 -1.91 -23.71 19.09
CA MET A 66 -2.99 -22.73 19.25
C MET A 66 -3.61 -22.76 20.67
N GLN A 67 -3.66 -23.93 21.32
CA GLN A 67 -4.17 -24.03 22.69
C GLN A 67 -3.20 -23.39 23.70
N ASP A 68 -1.89 -23.52 23.50
CA ASP A 68 -0.86 -22.93 24.36
C ASP A 68 -0.91 -21.40 24.26
N ILE A 69 -1.00 -20.87 23.04
CA ILE A 69 -1.12 -19.43 22.78
C ILE A 69 -2.39 -18.86 23.45
N LEU A 70 -3.52 -19.55 23.34
CA LEU A 70 -4.77 -19.08 23.96
C LEU A 70 -4.73 -19.12 25.49
N HIS A 71 -4.02 -20.08 26.09
CA HIS A 71 -3.82 -20.12 27.54
C HIS A 71 -2.89 -18.99 28.00
N SER A 72 -1.75 -18.80 27.32
CA SER A 72 -0.76 -17.78 27.70
C SER A 72 -1.35 -16.36 27.64
N LEU A 73 -2.20 -16.07 26.64
CA LEU A 73 -2.92 -14.79 26.53
C LEU A 73 -3.96 -14.57 27.65
N LYS A 74 -4.68 -15.62 28.08
CA LYS A 74 -5.64 -15.52 29.19
C LYS A 74 -4.92 -15.27 30.52
N ASP A 75 -3.79 -15.94 30.73
CA ASP A 75 -2.98 -15.79 31.94
C ASP A 75 -2.29 -14.42 32.02
N GLN A 76 -1.88 -13.85 30.89
CA GLN A 76 -1.34 -12.48 30.86
C GLN A 76 -2.39 -11.44 31.23
N ARG A 77 -3.63 -11.58 30.73
CA ARG A 77 -4.74 -10.66 31.05
C ARG A 77 -5.17 -10.71 32.51
N SER A 78 -5.13 -11.87 33.14
CA SER A 78 -5.48 -12.00 34.57
C SER A 78 -4.41 -11.45 35.51
N ARG A 79 -3.15 -11.36 35.06
CA ARG A 79 -2.03 -10.78 35.83
C ARG A 79 -1.90 -9.27 35.71
N SER A 80 -2.56 -8.67 34.72
CA SER A 80 -2.53 -7.23 34.45
C SER A 80 -3.79 -6.48 34.92
N ALA A 81 -4.70 -7.19 35.59
CA ALA A 81 -5.90 -6.67 36.26
C ALA A 81 -5.74 -6.78 37.79
#